data_AF-A0A222FEL1-F1
#
_entry.id   AF-A0A222FEL1-F1
#
_cell.length_a   1.000
_cell.length_b   1.000
_cell.length_c   1.000
_cell.angle_alpha   90.00
_cell.angle_beta   90.00
_cell.angle_gamma   90.00
#
_symmetry.space_group_name_H-M   'P 1'
#
loop_
_entity.id
_entity.type
_entity.pdbx_description
1 polymer ?
#
loop_
_entity_poly.entity_id
_entity_poly.type
_entity_poly.pdbx_seq_one_letter_code
_entity_poly.pdbx_strand_id
1 'polypeptide(L)'
;MHSHVHGSSASDRAEELQALSVSFIDGFRAAEDKTSYLRLSGVPFHRQGQDGLEQHLVDARIESNWQIGTASPAFASRDLVYMPFPGSMVQARETMTFTYVSLSERSDIDLLDILLKRQSQGDFSE
;
A
#
# COMPACT_ATOMS: atom_id res chain seq x y z
N MET A 1 -18.20 -29.27 -15.01
CA MET A 1 -17.25 -28.99 -13.92
C MET A 1 -15.90 -28.67 -14.55
N HIS A 2 -15.51 -27.40 -14.60
CA HIS A 2 -14.15 -27.03 -14.99
C HIS A 2 -13.49 -26.34 -13.80
N SER A 3 -12.55 -27.05 -13.19
CA SER A 3 -11.69 -26.55 -12.12
C SER A 3 -10.58 -25.73 -12.76
N HIS A 4 -10.66 -24.40 -12.65
CA HIS A 4 -9.50 -23.55 -12.88
C HIS A 4 -8.69 -23.48 -11.59
N VAL A 5 -7.71 -24.37 -11.47
CA VAL A 5 -6.58 -24.18 -10.56
C VAL A 5 -5.78 -23.00 -11.10
N HIS A 6 -6.12 -21.78 -10.65
CA HIS A 6 -5.24 -20.64 -10.80
C HIS A 6 -4.05 -20.88 -9.86
N GLY A 7 -2.93 -21.35 -10.40
CA GLY A 7 -1.66 -21.19 -9.71
C GLY A 7 -1.43 -19.68 -9.56
N SER A 8 -1.47 -19.18 -8.32
CA SER A 8 -1.43 -17.74 -8.00
C SER A 8 -0.27 -17.05 -8.71
N SER A 9 -0.55 -16.30 -9.78
CA SER A 9 0.48 -15.52 -10.45
C SER A 9 0.92 -14.36 -9.54
N ALA A 10 2.09 -13.77 -9.81
CA ALA A 10 2.52 -12.57 -9.09
C ALA A 10 1.53 -11.40 -9.29
N SER A 11 0.83 -11.37 -10.44
CA SER A 11 -0.23 -10.39 -10.72
C SER A 11 -1.42 -10.59 -9.79
N ASP A 12 -1.90 -11.83 -9.66
CA ASP A 12 -3.07 -12.14 -8.84
C ASP A 12 -2.84 -11.74 -7.37
N ARG A 13 -1.64 -12.01 -6.84
CA ARG A 13 -1.26 -11.60 -5.48
C ARG A 13 -1.21 -10.09 -5.31
N ALA A 14 -0.72 -9.37 -6.31
CA ALA A 14 -0.67 -7.91 -6.27
C ALA A 14 -2.08 -7.30 -6.31
N GLU A 15 -2.97 -7.88 -7.11
CA GLU A 15 -4.39 -7.48 -7.18
C GLU A 15 -5.11 -7.74 -5.86
N GLU A 16 -4.89 -8.90 -5.24
CA GLU A 16 -5.43 -9.24 -3.92
C GLU A 16 -4.96 -8.25 -2.84
N LEU A 17 -3.65 -7.97 -2.75
CA LEU A 17 -3.10 -6.99 -1.81
C LEU A 17 -3.66 -5.59 -2.04
N GLN A 18 -3.87 -5.21 -3.30
CA GLN A 18 -4.49 -3.93 -3.63
C GLN A 18 -5.95 -3.87 -3.15
N ALA A 19 -6.73 -4.94 -3.31
CA ALA A 19 -8.10 -5.02 -2.82
C ALA A 19 -8.17 -4.97 -1.28
N LEU A 20 -7.24 -5.65 -0.59
CA LEU A 20 -7.09 -5.57 0.87
C LEU A 20 -6.76 -4.15 1.32
N SER A 21 -5.84 -3.47 0.63
CA SER A 21 -5.46 -2.08 0.92
C SER A 21 -6.64 -1.13 0.79
N VAL A 22 -7.44 -1.24 -0.28
CA VAL A 22 -8.67 -0.43 -0.46
C VAL A 22 -9.64 -0.68 0.71
N SER A 23 -9.92 -1.94 1.03
CA SER A 23 -10.84 -2.30 2.12
C SER A 23 -10.36 -1.78 3.48
N PHE A 24 -9.05 -1.82 3.72
CA PHE A 24 -8.44 -1.27 4.93
C PHE A 24 -8.63 0.24 5.02
N ILE A 25 -8.34 0.97 3.93
CA ILE A 25 -8.46 2.44 3.89
C ILE A 25 -9.92 2.86 4.13
N ASP A 26 -10.87 2.18 3.49
CA ASP A 26 -12.30 2.43 3.68
C ASP A 26 -12.74 2.14 5.11
N GLY A 27 -12.33 1.01 5.69
CA GLY A 27 -12.60 0.68 7.08
C GLY A 27 -11.98 1.68 8.05
N PHE A 28 -10.74 2.10 7.81
CA PHE A 28 -10.05 3.11 8.61
C PHE A 28 -10.80 4.45 8.55
N ARG A 29 -11.27 4.89 7.38
CA ARG A 29 -12.08 6.10 7.23
C ARG A 29 -13.42 6.03 7.95
N ALA A 30 -14.09 4.89 7.88
CA ALA A 30 -15.39 4.69 8.51
C ALA A 30 -15.32 4.53 10.04
N ALA A 31 -14.21 4.01 10.59
CA ALA A 31 -14.08 3.75 12.01
C ALA A 31 -14.21 5.02 12.87
N GLU A 32 -15.04 4.99 13.91
CA GLU A 32 -15.16 6.12 14.85
C GLU A 32 -13.88 6.28 15.69
N ASP A 33 -13.32 5.16 16.17
CA ASP A 33 -12.02 5.13 16.85
C ASP A 33 -10.93 4.57 15.92
N LYS A 34 -10.14 5.49 15.36
CA LYS A 34 -9.02 5.18 14.47
C LYS A 34 -7.95 4.33 15.16
N THR A 35 -7.67 4.59 16.43
CA THR A 35 -6.62 3.88 17.17
C THR A 35 -7.02 2.43 17.40
N SER A 36 -8.25 2.20 17.84
CA SER A 36 -8.78 0.85 18.04
C SER A 36 -8.86 0.07 16.73
N TYR A 37 -9.26 0.72 15.63
CA TYR A 37 -9.23 0.09 14.31
C TYR A 37 -7.81 -0.39 13.94
N LEU A 38 -6.79 0.47 14.08
CA LEU A 38 -5.41 0.09 13.78
C LEU A 38 -4.94 -1.10 14.62
N ARG A 39 -5.27 -1.13 15.92
CA ARG A 39 -4.94 -2.26 16.80
C ARG A 39 -5.61 -3.56 16.35
N LEU A 40 -6.93 -3.52 16.10
CA LEU A 40 -7.69 -4.68 15.65
C LEU A 40 -7.21 -5.18 14.28
N SER A 41 -6.80 -4.27 13.41
CA SER A 41 -6.28 -4.58 12.09
C SER A 41 -4.85 -5.13 12.12
N GLY A 42 -4.18 -5.19 13.26
CA GLY A 42 -2.83 -5.73 13.39
C GLY A 42 -1.71 -4.79 12.94
N VAL A 43 -1.97 -3.48 12.82
CA VAL A 43 -0.90 -2.50 12.56
C VAL A 43 -0.06 -2.34 13.84
N PRO A 44 1.27 -2.58 13.79
CA PRO A 44 2.11 -2.46 14.97
C PRO A 44 2.23 -0.99 15.38
N PHE A 45 2.01 -0.67 16.65
CA PHE A 45 2.24 0.69 17.16
C PHE A 45 3.71 0.96 17.50
N HIS A 46 4.50 -0.11 17.58
CA HIS A 46 5.89 -0.11 18.01
C HIS A 46 6.66 -1.02 17.06
N ARG A 47 7.85 -0.59 16.65
CA ARG A 47 8.75 -1.39 15.79
C ARG A 47 10.20 -1.06 16.11
N GLN A 48 11.10 -1.96 15.77
CA GLN A 48 12.54 -1.69 15.88
C GLN A 48 13.00 -0.83 14.70
N GLY A 49 13.65 0.28 14.98
CA GLY A 49 14.33 1.13 14.01
C GLY A 49 15.65 0.52 13.55
N GLN A 50 16.23 1.08 12.48
CA GLN A 50 17.56 0.72 12.00
C GLN A 50 18.66 1.20 12.95
N ASP A 51 18.38 2.25 13.72
CA ASP A 51 19.20 2.73 14.82
C ASP A 51 19.18 1.81 16.06
N GLY A 52 18.38 0.74 16.04
CA GLY A 52 18.21 -0.22 17.13
C GLY A 52 17.28 0.27 18.25
N LEU A 53 16.75 1.49 18.16
CA LEU A 53 15.78 2.03 19.11
C LEU A 53 14.36 1.59 18.75
N GLU A 54 13.47 1.61 19.73
CA GLU A 54 12.05 1.44 19.47
C GLU A 54 11.49 2.70 18.82
N GLN A 55 10.78 2.54 17.70
CA GLN A 55 10.02 3.60 17.06
C GLN A 55 8.54 3.46 17.40
N HIS A 56 7.89 4.59 17.64
CA HIS A 56 6.46 4.67 17.92
C HIS A 56 5.70 5.22 16.71
N LEU A 57 4.54 4.63 16.44
CA LEU A 57 3.60 5.13 15.45
C LEU A 57 3.02 6.47 15.92
N VAL A 58 3.18 7.53 15.11
CA VAL A 58 2.72 8.88 15.46
C VAL A 58 1.78 9.50 14.45
N ASP A 59 1.77 9.03 13.20
CA ASP A 59 0.90 9.56 12.14
C ASP A 59 0.45 8.45 11.19
N ALA A 60 -0.76 8.61 10.66
CA ALA A 60 -1.33 7.77 9.62
C ALA A 60 -1.95 8.69 8.57
N ARG A 61 -1.41 8.66 7.35
CA ARG A 61 -1.79 9.55 6.26
C ARG A 61 -2.44 8.77 5.13
N ILE A 62 -3.51 9.31 4.56
CA ILE A 62 -4.11 8.81 3.32
C ILE A 62 -3.93 9.87 2.23
N GLU A 63 -3.45 9.46 1.07
CA GLU A 63 -3.26 10.33 -0.09
C GLU A 63 -3.99 9.75 -1.30
N SER A 64 -4.75 10.59 -2.02
CA SER A 64 -5.39 10.21 -3.27
C SER A 64 -4.50 10.65 -4.45
N ASN A 65 -4.17 9.71 -5.33
CA ASN A 65 -3.30 9.92 -6.47
C ASN A 65 -4.05 9.64 -7.77
N TRP A 66 -3.76 10.39 -8.83
CA TRP A 66 -4.31 10.16 -10.17
C TRP A 66 -3.19 10.07 -11.17
N GLN A 67 -3.09 8.93 -11.85
CA GLN A 67 -2.19 8.81 -12.99
C GLN A 67 -2.89 9.31 -14.24
N ILE A 68 -2.33 10.36 -14.87
CA ILE A 68 -2.94 11.02 -16.03
C ILE A 68 -2.32 10.59 -17.37
N GLY A 69 -1.25 9.81 -17.34
CA GLY A 69 -0.54 9.34 -18.53
C GLY A 69 0.77 8.64 -18.23
N THR A 70 1.47 8.22 -19.28
CA THR A 70 2.82 7.65 -19.23
C THR A 70 3.76 8.40 -20.15
N ALA A 71 5.04 8.33 -19.83
CA ALA A 71 6.11 8.92 -20.61
C ALA A 71 7.22 7.88 -20.77
N SER A 72 7.73 7.69 -21.98
CA SER A 72 8.86 6.79 -22.24
C SER A 72 9.90 7.46 -23.15
N PRO A 73 11.19 7.11 -23.00
CA PRO A 73 12.23 7.58 -23.93
C PRO A 73 11.94 7.09 -25.35
N ALA A 74 12.06 7.98 -26.32
CA ALA A 74 12.00 7.59 -27.73
C ALA A 74 13.27 6.83 -28.12
N PHE A 75 13.12 5.82 -28.99
CA PHE A 75 14.26 5.01 -29.43
C PHE A 75 15.25 5.86 -30.25
N ALA A 76 16.53 5.80 -29.88
CA ALA A 76 17.64 6.47 -30.57
C ALA A 76 17.49 8.01 -30.76
N SER A 77 16.72 8.69 -29.93
CA SER A 77 16.58 10.15 -29.94
C SER A 77 16.57 10.72 -28.52
N ARG A 78 16.67 12.06 -28.40
CA ARG A 78 16.52 12.78 -27.12
C ARG A 78 15.07 13.20 -26.86
N ASP A 79 14.14 12.59 -27.57
CA ASP A 79 12.72 12.91 -27.50
C ASP A 79 12.00 12.01 -26.50
N LEU A 80 10.84 12.47 -26.04
CA LEU A 80 9.99 11.77 -25.07
C LEU A 80 8.64 11.49 -25.71
N VAL A 81 8.20 10.24 -25.67
CA VAL A 81 6.86 9.84 -26.12
C VAL A 81 5.92 9.94 -24.93
N TYR A 82 4.99 10.91 -24.98
CA TYR A 82 3.96 11.09 -23.98
C TYR A 82 2.65 10.45 -24.44
N MET A 83 2.06 9.61 -23.58
CA MET A 83 0.81 8.91 -23.82
C MET A 83 -0.19 9.27 -22.71
N PRO A 84 -1.06 10.28 -22.93
CA PRO A 84 -2.08 10.62 -21.95
C PRO A 84 -3.11 9.49 -21.85
N PHE A 85 -3.61 9.26 -20.64
CA PHE A 85 -4.71 8.32 -20.45
C PHE A 85 -6.05 8.97 -20.84
N PRO A 86 -6.97 8.20 -21.44
CA PRO A 86 -8.36 8.65 -21.58
C PRO A 86 -8.93 9.06 -20.22
N GLY A 87 -9.73 10.13 -20.17
CA GLY A 87 -10.29 10.63 -18.89
C GLY A 87 -11.09 9.57 -18.12
N SER A 88 -11.74 8.63 -18.82
CA SER A 88 -12.46 7.50 -18.22
C SER A 88 -11.55 6.47 -17.53
N MET A 89 -10.25 6.46 -17.85
CA MET A 89 -9.24 5.59 -17.24
C MET A 89 -8.50 6.25 -16.07
N VAL A 90 -8.66 7.57 -15.88
CA VAL A 90 -8.04 8.29 -14.76
C VAL A 90 -8.89 8.08 -13.51
N GLN A 91 -8.45 7.17 -12.65
CA GLN A 91 -9.13 6.82 -11.41
C GLN A 91 -8.28 7.21 -10.19
N ALA A 92 -8.93 7.50 -9.07
CA ALA A 92 -8.24 7.75 -7.82
C ALA A 92 -7.61 6.45 -7.32
N ARG A 93 -6.31 6.48 -7.05
CA ARG A 93 -5.57 5.43 -6.35
C ARG A 93 -5.16 5.98 -5.00
N GLU A 94 -5.60 5.33 -3.95
CA GLU A 94 -5.29 5.79 -2.60
C GLU A 94 -4.14 4.99 -2.02
N THR A 95 -3.25 5.71 -1.36
CA THR A 95 -2.12 5.16 -0.61
C THR A 95 -2.29 5.54 0.85
N MET A 96 -1.81 4.69 1.74
CA MET A 96 -1.82 4.97 3.17
C MET A 96 -0.43 4.72 3.75
N THR A 97 0.08 5.70 4.48
CA THR A 97 1.45 5.69 5.02
C THR A 97 1.43 5.91 6.52
N PHE A 98 2.20 5.10 7.24
CA PHE A 98 2.35 5.15 8.68
C PHE A 98 3.71 5.74 9.03
N THR A 99 3.73 6.83 9.79
CA THR A 99 4.98 7.46 10.25
C THR A 99 5.36 6.92 11.63
N TYR A 100 6.56 6.38 11.73
CA TYR A 100 7.18 5.92 12.96
C TYR A 100 8.37 6.80 13.31
N VAL A 101 8.54 7.10 14.60
CA VAL A 101 9.67 7.92 15.08
C VAL A 101 10.31 7.31 16.32
N SER A 102 11.64 7.33 16.36
CA SER A 102 12.46 7.16 17.57
C SER A 102 13.12 8.51 17.92
N LEU A 103 14.08 8.48 18.85
CA LEU A 103 14.89 9.65 19.19
C LEU A 103 15.73 10.17 18.00
N SER A 104 16.17 9.27 17.12
CA SER A 104 17.16 9.58 16.06
C SER A 104 16.69 9.24 14.65
N GLU A 105 15.60 8.51 14.49
CA GLU A 105 15.12 8.03 13.20
C GLU A 105 13.64 8.35 13.00
N ARG A 106 13.28 8.68 11.76
CA ARG A 106 11.91 8.67 11.26
C ARG A 106 11.81 7.69 10.10
N SER A 107 10.77 6.86 10.10
CA SER A 107 10.47 5.95 9.00
C SER A 107 9.01 6.08 8.58
N ASP A 108 8.78 6.23 7.29
CA ASP A 108 7.44 6.27 6.70
C ASP A 108 7.21 4.93 5.98
N ILE A 109 6.21 4.16 6.40
CA ILE A 109 5.95 2.79 5.95
C ILE A 109 4.61 2.73 5.21
N ASP A 110 4.59 2.20 4.00
CA ASP A 110 3.36 2.03 3.22
C ASP A 110 2.50 0.88 3.76
N LEU A 111 1.18 1.02 3.69
CA LEU A 111 0.22 -0.02 4.07
C LEU A 111 0.48 -1.32 3.29
N LEU A 112 0.83 -1.25 2.00
CA LEU A 112 1.12 -2.43 1.20
C LEU A 112 2.32 -3.22 1.75
N ASP A 113 3.35 -2.56 2.30
CA ASP A 113 4.49 -3.24 2.91
C ASP A 113 4.06 -4.03 4.17
N ILE A 114 3.15 -3.45 4.96
CA ILE A 114 2.58 -4.12 6.15
C ILE A 114 1.75 -5.33 5.72
N LEU A 115 0.88 -5.17 4.72
CA LEU A 115 0.04 -6.26 4.22
C LEU A 115 0.87 -7.39 3.60
N LEU A 116 1.88 -7.05 2.80
CA LEU A 116 2.80 -8.02 2.21
C LEU A 116 3.53 -8.82 3.29
N LYS A 117 4.04 -8.14 4.32
CA LYS A 117 4.70 -8.79 5.45
C LYS A 117 3.76 -9.76 6.15
N ARG A 118 2.52 -9.36 6.41
CA ARG A 118 1.51 -10.20 7.05
C ARG A 118 1.12 -11.40 6.19
N GLN A 119 0.97 -11.21 4.88
CA GLN A 119 0.73 -12.30 3.92
C GLN A 119 1.87 -13.32 3.97
N SER A 120 3.12 -12.86 4.03
CA SER A 120 4.29 -13.75 4.16
C SER A 120 4.34 -14.52 5.49
N GLN A 121 3.65 -14.02 6.53
CA GLN A 121 3.53 -14.66 7.85
C GLN A 121 2.33 -15.62 7.96
N GLY A 122 1.48 -15.69 6.94
CA GLY A 122 0.31 -16.57 6.89
C GLY A 122 -0.98 -15.98 7.48
N ASP A 123 -1.04 -14.66 7.72
CA ASP A 123 -2.22 -14.02 8.32
C ASP A 123 -3.48 -14.09 7.45
N PHE A 124 -3.32 -14.33 6.14
CA PHE A 124 -4.40 -14.31 5.14
C PHE A 124 -4.59 -15.63 4.40
N SER A 125 -3.94 -16.72 4.84
CA SER A 125 -4.15 -18.04 4.22
C SER A 125 -5.49 -18.62 4.66
N GLU A 126 -6.41 -18.83 3.70
CA GLU A 126 -7.65 -19.62 3.86
C GLU A 126 -7.38 -21.13 4.01
#